data_AF-A0A2V7H0Q8-F1
#
_entry.id   AF-A0A2V7H0Q8-F1
#
_cell.length_a   1.000
_cell.length_b   1.000
_cell.length_c   1.000
_cell.angle_alpha   90.00
_cell.angle_beta   90.00
_cell.angle_gamma   90.00
#
_symmetry.space_group_name_H-M   'P 1'
#
loop_
_entity.id
_entity.type
_entity.pdbx_description
1 polymer ?
#
loop_
_entity_poly.entity_id
_entity_poly.type
_entity_poly.pdbx_seq_one_letter_code
_entity_poly.pdbx_strand_id
1 'polypeptide(L)'
;MNDILRERLLRKLEALSEEKAYQVLDYIEFLESKYAERPAGAPAFQKVAETLEDTLRAGRVPVKIIKGTMDAVGKAGKFLEGLAAAGKAAVEEATKKKEEPKPVEEPPPPD
;
A
#
# COMPACT_ATOMS: atom_id res chain seq x y z
N MET A 1 12.28 22.12 -13.03
CA MET A 1 12.25 23.43 -12.34
C MET A 1 13.59 24.12 -12.58
N ASN A 2 13.62 25.43 -12.85
CA ASN A 2 14.90 26.16 -12.99
C ASN A 2 15.54 26.46 -11.61
N ASP A 3 16.83 26.76 -11.59
CA ASP A 3 17.62 26.88 -10.35
C ASP A 3 17.21 28.08 -9.50
N ILE A 4 16.90 29.22 -10.12
CA ILE A 4 16.46 30.44 -9.42
C ILE A 4 15.17 30.19 -8.64
N LEU A 5 14.20 29.49 -9.25
CA LEU A 5 12.94 29.12 -8.61
C LEU A 5 13.19 28.11 -7.48
N ARG A 6 14.05 27.12 -7.72
CA ARG A 6 14.43 26.12 -6.72
C ARG A 6 15.03 26.76 -5.47
N GLU A 7 16.02 27.63 -5.63
CA GLU A 7 16.67 28.34 -4.52
C GLU A 7 15.70 29.25 -3.76
N ARG A 8 14.80 29.94 -4.47
CA ARG A 8 13.79 30.78 -3.84
C ARG A 8 12.82 29.96 -2.99
N LEU A 9 12.41 28.78 -3.46
CA LEU A 9 11.55 27.87 -2.70
C LEU A 9 12.26 27.32 -1.46
N LEU A 10 13.50 26.84 -1.61
CA LEU A 10 14.28 26.31 -0.48
C LEU A 10 14.45 27.34 0.64
N ARG A 11 14.85 28.58 0.31
CA ARG A 11 14.96 29.65 1.31
C ARG A 11 13.65 29.96 2.03
N LYS A 12 12.50 29.76 1.37
CA LYS A 12 11.19 29.95 2.00
C LYS A 12 10.84 28.78 2.91
N LEU A 13 11.12 27.55 2.49
CA LEU A 13 10.88 26.34 3.28
C LEU A 13 11.75 26.30 4.54
N GLU A 14 13.04 26.65 4.44
CA GLU A 14 13.99 26.70 5.57
C GLU A 14 13.61 27.75 6.63
N ALA A 15 12.87 28.78 6.25
CA ALA A 15 12.43 29.84 7.17
C ALA A 15 11.11 29.51 7.90
N LEU A 16 10.44 28.40 7.57
CA LEU A 16 9.19 28.00 8.20
C LEU A 16 9.43 27.27 9.53
N SER A 17 8.47 27.36 10.44
CA SER A 17 8.39 26.41 11.55
C SER A 17 8.07 25.01 11.01
N GLU A 18 8.42 23.99 11.77
CA GLU A 18 8.20 22.59 11.40
C GLU A 18 6.72 22.30 11.09
N GLU A 19 5.80 22.81 11.92
CA GLU A 19 4.34 22.68 11.71
C GLU A 19 3.90 23.29 10.37
N LYS A 20 4.51 24.41 9.96
CA LYS A 20 4.21 25.06 8.69
C LYS A 20 4.85 24.36 7.50
N ALA A 21 6.02 23.75 7.69
CA ALA A 21 6.62 22.90 6.67
C ALA A 21 5.73 21.67 6.38
N TYR A 22 5.18 21.03 7.41
CA TYR A 22 4.19 19.96 7.25
C TYR A 22 2.93 20.44 6.53
N GLN A 23 2.40 21.62 6.88
CA GLN A 23 1.25 22.19 6.17
C GLN A 23 1.54 22.42 4.67
N VAL A 24 2.76 22.80 4.31
CA VAL A 24 3.17 22.94 2.91
C VAL A 24 3.27 21.58 2.22
N LEU A 25 3.78 20.55 2.91
CA LEU A 25 3.82 19.18 2.41
C LEU A 25 2.39 18.67 2.10
N ASP A 26 1.44 18.83 3.03
CA ASP A 26 0.04 18.45 2.84
C ASP A 26 -0.58 19.13 1.61
N TYR A 27 -0.25 20.41 1.40
CA TYR A 27 -0.77 21.14 0.24
C TYR A 27 -0.18 20.64 -1.08
N ILE A 28 1.11 20.24 -1.09
CA ILE A 28 1.73 19.62 -2.26
C ILE A 28 1.06 18.27 -2.54
N GLU A 29 0.85 17.43 -1.53
CA GLU A 29 0.14 16.15 -1.67
C GLU A 29 -1.29 16.34 -2.21
N PHE A 30 -1.99 17.37 -1.74
CA PHE A 30 -3.30 17.75 -2.28
C PHE A 30 -3.24 18.11 -3.77
N LEU A 31 -2.27 18.94 -4.17
CA LEU A 31 -2.10 19.31 -5.58
C LEU A 31 -1.77 18.09 -6.45
N GLU A 32 -0.95 17.18 -5.96
CA GLU A 32 -0.65 15.92 -6.66
C GLU A 32 -1.91 15.05 -6.81
N SER A 33 -2.76 14.96 -5.78
CA SER A 33 -4.01 14.18 -5.84
C SER A 33 -4.97 14.68 -6.94
N LYS A 34 -4.93 15.99 -7.26
CA LYS A 34 -5.83 16.66 -8.21
C LYS A 34 -5.25 16.76 -9.61
N TYR A 35 -3.94 16.96 -9.73
CA TYR A 35 -3.31 17.43 -10.95
C TYR A 35 -2.13 16.55 -11.43
N ALA A 36 -1.72 15.53 -10.69
CA ALA A 36 -0.64 14.66 -11.16
C ALA A 36 -1.10 13.75 -12.31
N GLU A 37 -0.53 13.93 -13.50
CA GLU A 37 -0.77 13.06 -14.67
C GLU A 37 -0.20 11.64 -14.48
N ARG A 38 0.78 11.48 -13.58
CA ARG A 38 1.35 10.20 -13.15
C ARG A 38 1.66 10.29 -11.65
N PRO A 39 1.15 9.37 -10.80
CA PRO A 39 1.43 9.41 -9.37
C PRO A 39 2.94 9.27 -9.14
N ALA A 40 3.53 10.24 -8.44
CA ALA A 40 4.93 10.24 -8.09
C ALA A 40 5.19 9.20 -6.98
N GLY A 41 5.33 7.92 -7.37
CA GLY A 41 6.15 6.94 -6.66
C GLY A 41 5.80 6.49 -5.24
N ALA A 42 4.75 6.98 -4.57
CA ALA A 42 4.30 6.44 -3.27
C ALA A 42 3.02 5.59 -3.43
N PRO A 43 2.95 4.39 -2.81
CA PRO A 43 1.95 3.39 -3.15
C PRO A 43 0.55 3.76 -2.67
N ALA A 44 -0.44 3.34 -3.44
CA ALA A 44 -1.88 3.60 -3.36
C ALA A 44 -2.62 3.18 -2.06
N PHE A 45 -1.92 3.05 -0.92
CA PHE A 45 -2.48 2.59 0.35
C PHE A 45 -3.22 3.68 1.15
N GLN A 46 -2.98 4.97 0.93
CA GLN A 46 -3.74 6.06 1.58
C GLN A 46 -5.21 6.12 1.11
N LYS A 47 -5.50 5.75 -0.15
CA LYS A 47 -6.87 5.73 -0.69
C LYS A 47 -7.81 4.76 0.04
N VAL A 48 -7.25 3.69 0.62
CA VAL A 48 -8.02 2.71 1.41
C VAL A 48 -8.39 3.27 2.78
N ALA A 49 -7.50 4.05 3.42
CA ALA A 49 -7.76 4.68 4.71
C ALA A 49 -8.83 5.79 4.62
N GLU A 50 -8.78 6.61 3.56
CA GLU A 50 -9.76 7.66 3.31
C GLU A 50 -11.17 7.09 3.02
N THR A 51 -11.26 5.97 2.30
CA THR A 51 -12.55 5.30 2.02
C THR A 51 -13.17 4.69 3.29
N LEU A 52 -12.33 4.20 4.21
CA LEU A 52 -12.76 3.67 5.51
C LEU A 52 -13.24 4.80 6.45
N GLU A 53 -12.54 5.93 6.47
CA GLU A 53 -12.91 7.09 7.27
C GLU A 53 -14.23 7.73 6.78
N ASP A 54 -14.42 7.82 5.47
CA ASP A 54 -15.68 8.31 4.89
C ASP A 54 -16.84 7.34 5.07
N THR A 55 -16.59 6.02 5.09
CA THR A 55 -17.63 5.03 5.44
C THR A 55 -18.02 5.11 6.92
N LEU A 56 -17.06 5.37 7.81
CA LEU A 56 -17.30 5.58 9.25
C LEU A 56 -17.99 6.91 9.57
N ARG A 57 -17.79 7.93 8.73
CA ARG A 57 -18.45 9.23 8.84
C ARG A 57 -19.85 9.24 8.22
N ALA A 58 -20.04 8.53 7.11
CA ALA A 58 -21.32 8.43 6.42
C ALA A 58 -22.30 7.48 7.12
N GLY A 59 -21.80 6.40 7.74
CA GLY A 59 -22.60 5.52 8.60
C GLY A 59 -22.53 6.00 10.05
N ARG A 60 -23.59 6.61 10.58
CA ARG A 60 -23.75 6.99 11.99
C ARG A 60 -23.56 5.81 12.96
N VAL A 61 -22.33 5.36 13.19
CA VAL A 61 -22.02 4.31 14.18
C VAL A 61 -21.75 5.01 15.51
N PRO A 62 -22.58 4.80 16.55
CA PRO A 62 -22.39 5.44 17.84
C PRO A 62 -21.05 5.01 18.47
N VAL A 63 -20.25 6.00 18.89
CA VAL A 63 -18.91 5.87 19.52
C VAL A 63 -18.97 5.26 20.94
N LYS A 64 -19.99 4.45 21.26
CA LYS A 64 -20.20 3.86 22.58
C LYS A 64 -19.86 2.38 22.65
N ILE A 65 -18.92 1.90 21.82
CA ILE A 65 -18.35 0.55 21.91
C ILE A 65 -16.82 0.62 21.93
N ILE A 66 -16.24 1.40 22.84
CA ILE A 66 -14.80 1.32 23.16
C ILE A 66 -14.67 0.61 24.52
N LYS A 67 -14.90 -0.71 24.50
CA LYS A 67 -14.39 -1.64 25.54
C LYS A 67 -14.39 -3.11 25.10
N GLY A 68 -15.10 -3.48 24.03
CA GLY A 68 -15.27 -4.88 23.61
C GLY A 68 -14.42 -5.37 22.42
N THR A 69 -13.59 -4.52 21.79
CA THR A 69 -12.97 -4.84 20.49
C THR A 69 -11.53 -5.37 20.55
N MET A 70 -10.89 -5.40 21.72
CA MET A 70 -9.54 -6.01 21.84
C MET A 70 -9.55 -7.51 21.48
N ASP A 71 -10.63 -8.24 21.79
CA ASP A 71 -10.76 -9.66 21.42
C ASP A 71 -11.10 -9.88 19.94
N ALA A 72 -11.77 -8.93 19.29
CA ALA A 72 -12.16 -9.04 17.88
C ALA A 72 -10.97 -8.79 16.93
N VAL A 73 -10.10 -7.82 17.27
CA VAL A 73 -8.87 -7.56 16.53
C VAL A 73 -7.92 -8.77 16.60
N GLY A 74 -7.83 -9.43 17.77
CA GLY A 74 -7.05 -10.65 17.93
C GLY A 74 -7.54 -11.82 17.07
N LYS A 75 -8.86 -11.97 16.90
CA LYS A 75 -9.44 -13.01 16.02
C LYS A 75 -9.28 -12.69 14.54
N ALA A 76 -9.40 -11.42 14.16
CA ALA A 76 -9.19 -10.97 12.79
C ALA A 76 -7.71 -11.14 12.36
N GLY A 77 -6.76 -10.86 13.25
CA GLY A 77 -5.33 -11.10 13.00
C GLY A 77 -5.02 -12.57 12.72
N LYS A 78 -5.51 -13.49 13.55
CA LYS A 78 -5.31 -14.93 13.36
C LYS A 78 -5.96 -15.48 12.08
N PHE A 79 -7.10 -14.92 11.67
CA PHE A 79 -7.75 -15.29 10.42
C PHE A 79 -6.93 -14.84 9.20
N LEU A 80 -6.41 -13.60 9.23
CA LEU A 80 -5.54 -13.08 8.16
C LEU A 80 -4.21 -13.84 8.08
N GLU A 81 -3.61 -14.21 9.21
CA GLU A 81 -2.42 -15.07 9.25
C GLU A 81 -2.71 -16.45 8.66
N GLY A 82 -3.85 -17.07 8.98
CA GLY A 82 -4.27 -18.35 8.41
C GLY A 82 -4.50 -18.29 6.89
N LEU A 83 -5.10 -17.21 6.39
CA LEU A 83 -5.30 -16.98 4.95
C LEU A 83 -3.96 -16.79 4.22
N ALA A 84 -3.04 -16.01 4.81
CA ALA A 84 -1.72 -15.79 4.25
C ALA A 84 -0.88 -17.09 4.21
N ALA A 85 -0.95 -17.91 5.26
CA ALA A 85 -0.29 -19.22 5.30
C ALA A 85 -0.85 -20.17 4.24
N ALA A 86 -2.17 -20.24 4.08
CA ALA A 86 -2.81 -21.06 3.04
C ALA A 86 -2.45 -20.58 1.62
N GLY A 87 -2.41 -19.25 1.40
CA GLY A 87 -1.98 -18.67 0.14
C GLY A 87 -0.54 -19.03 -0.23
N LYS A 88 0.39 -18.96 0.74
CA LYS A 88 1.78 -19.38 0.54
C LYS A 88 1.90 -20.87 0.17
N ALA A 89 1.16 -21.74 0.86
CA ALA A 89 1.17 -23.18 0.56
C ALA A 89 0.66 -23.49 -0.85
N ALA A 90 -0.40 -22.81 -1.31
CA ALA A 90 -0.94 -22.99 -2.66
C ALA A 90 0.05 -22.52 -3.76
N VAL A 91 0.80 -21.45 -3.51
CA VAL A 91 1.85 -20.97 -4.42
C VAL A 91 3.00 -21.98 -4.47
N GLU A 92 3.42 -22.50 -3.32
CA GLU A 92 4.53 -23.47 -3.24
C GLU A 92 4.18 -24.81 -3.92
N GLU A 93 2.93 -25.28 -3.79
CA GLU A 93 2.44 -26.43 -4.55
C GLU A 93 2.37 -26.14 -6.06
N ALA A 94 1.95 -24.94 -6.45
CA ALA A 94 1.91 -24.55 -7.86
C ALA A 94 3.31 -24.45 -8.49
N THR A 95 4.32 -24.01 -7.74
CA THR A 95 5.71 -24.00 -8.19
C THR A 95 6.29 -25.41 -8.23
N LYS A 96 6.04 -26.24 -7.22
CA LYS A 96 6.53 -27.63 -7.17
C LYS A 96 5.93 -28.50 -8.28
N LYS A 97 4.63 -28.32 -8.59
CA LYS A 97 3.95 -29.00 -9.70
C LYS A 97 4.47 -28.55 -11.08
N LYS A 98 5.10 -27.37 -11.17
CA LYS A 98 5.71 -26.85 -12.40
C LYS A 98 7.13 -27.38 -12.63
N GLU A 99 7.76 -27.96 -11.61
CA GLU A 99 9.12 -28.51 -11.65
C GLU A 99 9.18 -30.02 -11.91
N GLU A 100 8.06 -30.72 -12.11
CA GLU A 100 8.09 -32.12 -12.57
C GLU A 100 8.67 -32.19 -14.01
N PRO A 101 9.81 -32.89 -14.22
CA PRO A 101 10.45 -32.94 -15.52
C PRO A 101 9.65 -33.84 -16.46
N LYS A 102 9.39 -33.36 -17.69
CA LYS A 102 8.89 -34.19 -18.79
C LYS A 102 9.90 -35.33 -19.06
N PRO A 103 9.47 -36.59 -19.31
CA PRO A 103 10.36 -37.67 -19.70
C PRO A 103 11.15 -37.28 -20.95
N VAL A 104 12.47 -37.45 -20.89
CA VAL A 104 13.40 -37.18 -22.00
C VAL A 104 13.20 -38.27 -23.05
N GLU A 105 12.71 -37.88 -24.23
CA GLU A 105 12.66 -38.74 -25.41
C GLU A 105 14.07 -38.70 -26.06
N GLU A 106 14.77 -39.84 -26.01
CA GLU A 106 16.08 -40.03 -26.65
C GLU A 106 15.96 -39.90 -28.19
N PRO A 107 16.90 -39.20 -28.87
CA PRO A 107 16.89 -39.16 -30.33
C PRO A 107 17.35 -40.52 -30.91
N PRO A 108 16.79 -40.96 -32.06
CA PRO A 108 17.10 -42.26 -32.63
C PRO A 108 18.53 -42.33 -33.19
N PRO A 109 19.14 -43.53 -33.22
CA PRO A 109 20.51 -43.71 -33.70
C PRO A 109 20.60 -43.51 -35.22
N PRO A 110 21.74 -43.01 -35.73
CA PRO A 110 21.91 -42.70 -37.14
C PRO A 110 22.23 -43.96 -37.97
N ASP A 111 21.55 -44.10 -39.11
CA ASP A 111 22.01 -44.85 -40.29
C ASP A 111 21.83 -43.97 -41.54
#